data_AF-A7RIP6-F1
#
_entry.id   AF-A7RIP6-F1
#
_cell.length_a   1.000
_cell.length_b   1.000
_cell.length_c   1.000
_cell.angle_alpha   90.00
_cell.angle_beta   90.00
_cell.angle_gamma   90.00
#
_symmetry.space_group_name_H-M   'P 1'
#
loop_
_entity.id
_entity.type
_entity.pdbx_description
1 polymer ?
#
loop_
_entity_poly.entity_id
_entity_poly.type
_entity_poly.pdbx_seq_one_letter_code
_entity_poly.pdbx_strand_id
1 'polypeptide(L)'
;MRTIAIFSSFFLVFHCSTGFRQNCTSESIKILAKSLPPYVYIDSQPATPQTNTSALKGIMYDYLERLLKQCTHTCKNPPKIHWTILGGNKTVELVNGSTKNSSEYAFVLPIDFNTESEMQKAGKGVKPVMHTIMNAGAYYVIALKTHINERARKDMIRQLGECWPIFLVILLLAGISGVLIWIMEMFHNKDEFPPSFVRGSYEGFWWAFISMTTVGYGDKTPRSVAGRVFGVVWILVGLIVISTFTATITNAFSLSSNESFSLVDHKLAVVPGDGGQIQALAEGAIPKEYQDMKTAYDALTREDVYGLLVDRLQGAYFMEMQKDPELRVIKTIYTNINLKLAQNPHIHIFHDDECFSDALEKPNIDTLLRIYTKPGRRYFAAKDGVVFLSIESSISRGALQVFGGVLGGFIIIGLAVQLLYNVKYRKTAGVTDDEKQQPEVELKTLSYNTIDQKLIDLSLEIGRLREMLAIAKNNKSIH
;
A
#
# COMPACT_ATOMS: atom_id res chain seq x y z
N MET A 1 -60.15 12.91 19.52
CA MET A 1 -59.85 14.13 20.29
C MET A 1 -58.65 13.84 21.18
N ARG A 2 -57.56 14.55 20.90
CA ARG A 2 -56.49 15.05 21.77
C ARG A 2 -55.89 14.12 22.84
N THR A 3 -54.64 13.65 22.65
CA THR A 3 -53.38 14.26 23.13
C THR A 3 -53.37 14.58 24.63
N ILE A 4 -52.56 13.85 25.40
CA ILE A 4 -51.57 14.29 26.43
C ILE A 4 -51.24 13.05 27.27
N ALA A 5 -50.18 12.33 26.89
CA ALA A 5 -49.53 11.31 27.71
C ALA A 5 -48.04 11.28 27.31
N ILE A 6 -47.37 12.41 27.49
CA ILE A 6 -45.93 12.56 27.43
C ILE A 6 -45.59 13.46 28.62
N PHE A 7 -44.82 12.93 29.57
CA PHE A 7 -44.11 13.57 30.70
C PHE A 7 -44.27 12.76 32.00
N SER A 8 -43.59 11.62 32.11
CA SER A 8 -43.20 11.09 33.43
C SER A 8 -41.87 10.30 33.46
N SER A 9 -41.09 10.28 32.37
CA SER A 9 -39.84 9.50 32.30
C SER A 9 -38.55 10.31 32.40
N PHE A 10 -38.53 11.44 33.12
CA PHE A 10 -37.35 12.33 33.22
C PHE A 10 -36.91 12.68 34.66
N PHE A 11 -37.23 11.84 35.65
CA PHE A 11 -36.72 11.96 37.02
C PHE A 11 -36.16 10.61 37.50
N LEU A 12 -35.03 10.20 36.92
CA LEU A 12 -34.15 9.14 37.47
C LEU A 12 -32.72 9.68 37.48
N VAL A 13 -32.55 10.86 38.10
CA VAL A 13 -31.28 11.54 38.28
C VAL A 13 -31.23 11.99 39.75
N PHE A 14 -30.24 11.46 40.47
CA PHE A 14 -29.88 11.75 41.86
C PHE A 14 -30.86 11.33 42.97
N HIS A 15 -30.74 10.07 43.39
CA HIS A 15 -30.82 9.72 44.81
C HIS A 15 -29.41 9.31 45.26
N CYS A 16 -28.58 10.33 45.54
CA CYS A 16 -27.41 10.15 46.39
C CYS A 16 -27.98 10.04 47.81
N SER A 17 -27.81 8.88 48.44
CA SER A 17 -28.31 8.65 49.79
C SER A 17 -27.68 9.67 50.74
N THR A 18 -28.53 10.34 51.49
CA THR A 18 -28.16 11.30 52.52
C THR A 18 -27.52 10.56 53.69
N GLY A 19 -26.19 10.57 53.74
CA GLY A 19 -25.40 10.06 54.86
C GLY A 19 -24.12 10.87 55.04
N PHE A 20 -24.18 11.89 55.90
CA PHE A 20 -23.09 12.39 56.75
C PHE A 20 -21.62 12.33 56.23
N ARG A 21 -21.02 13.49 55.92
CA ARG A 21 -19.81 14.01 56.63
C ARG A 21 -19.40 15.41 56.17
N GLN A 22 -19.42 16.34 57.12
CA GLN A 22 -19.13 17.77 56.96
C GLN A 22 -17.66 18.15 57.27
N ASN A 23 -16.77 17.17 57.46
CA ASN A 23 -15.38 17.40 57.85
C ASN A 23 -14.42 16.65 56.92
N CYS A 24 -14.09 17.27 55.79
CA CYS A 24 -13.02 16.78 54.93
C CYS A 24 -11.68 17.18 55.55
N THR A 25 -10.80 16.21 55.73
CA THR A 25 -9.48 16.34 56.35
C THR A 25 -8.60 17.29 55.54
N SER A 26 -7.76 18.08 56.22
CA SER A 26 -6.81 19.01 55.57
C SER A 26 -5.57 18.33 54.98
N GLU A 27 -5.50 17.00 55.00
CA GLU A 27 -4.37 16.26 54.46
C GLU A 27 -4.32 16.37 52.94
N SER A 28 -3.12 16.56 52.41
CA SER A 28 -2.91 16.71 50.97
C SER A 28 -2.82 15.34 50.30
N ILE A 29 -3.58 15.17 49.21
CA ILE A 29 -3.58 13.93 48.42
C ILE A 29 -2.35 13.97 47.53
N LYS A 30 -1.40 13.08 47.77
CA LYS A 30 -0.20 12.92 46.93
C LYS A 30 -0.46 11.86 45.87
N ILE A 31 -0.21 12.20 44.60
CA ILE A 31 -0.37 11.30 43.46
C ILE A 31 0.98 11.15 42.77
N LEU A 32 1.37 9.90 42.53
CA LEU A 32 2.58 9.56 41.79
C LEU A 32 2.19 9.17 40.36
N ALA A 33 2.69 9.91 39.38
CA ALA A 33 2.39 9.64 37.98
C ALA A 33 3.67 9.42 37.15
N LYS A 34 3.68 8.42 36.26
CA LYS A 34 4.69 8.31 35.21
C LYS A 34 4.29 9.17 34.02
N SER A 35 5.22 9.96 33.48
CA SER A 35 5.00 10.75 32.27
C SER A 35 4.81 9.83 31.06
N LEU A 36 3.60 9.79 30.51
CA LEU A 36 3.23 9.00 29.35
C LEU A 36 2.10 9.70 28.57
N PRO A 37 2.43 10.45 27.50
CA PRO A 37 1.40 11.08 26.65
C PRO A 37 0.59 10.01 25.89
N PRO A 38 -0.74 10.16 25.72
CA PRO A 38 -1.62 11.27 26.16
C PRO A 38 -2.23 11.11 27.58
N TYR A 39 -1.81 10.13 28.36
CA TYR A 39 -2.46 9.81 29.65
C TYR A 39 -2.14 10.84 30.74
N VAL A 40 -0.85 11.13 30.94
CA VAL A 40 -0.36 12.17 31.86
C VAL A 40 0.94 12.73 31.29
N TYR A 41 1.01 14.03 31.05
CA TYR A 41 2.23 14.69 30.58
C TYR A 41 2.20 16.19 30.90
N ILE A 42 3.38 16.79 30.94
CA ILE A 42 3.54 18.23 31.14
C ILE A 42 3.46 18.91 29.76
N ASP A 43 2.54 19.84 29.59
CA ASP A 43 2.46 20.64 28.36
C ASP A 43 3.67 21.57 28.28
N SER A 44 4.48 21.41 27.24
CA SER A 44 5.70 22.19 27.03
C SER A 44 5.46 23.51 26.28
N GLN A 45 4.21 23.93 26.06
CA GLN A 45 3.94 25.26 25.51
C GLN A 45 4.46 26.36 26.47
N PRO A 46 5.08 27.43 25.94
CA PRO A 46 5.63 28.50 26.77
C PRO A 46 4.50 29.13 27.59
N ALA A 47 4.67 29.13 28.91
CA ALA A 47 3.73 29.70 29.85
C ALA A 47 3.43 31.15 29.49
N THR A 48 2.16 31.49 29.31
CA THR A 48 1.73 32.89 29.37
C THR A 48 2.01 33.42 30.79
N PRO A 49 2.32 34.72 30.97
CA PRO A 49 2.91 35.25 32.21
C PRO A 49 2.02 35.21 33.47
N GLN A 50 0.86 34.55 33.45
CA GLN A 50 -0.17 34.65 34.49
C GLN A 50 -0.51 33.32 35.18
N THR A 51 0.07 32.19 34.78
CA THR A 51 -0.11 30.92 35.51
C THR A 51 1.23 30.21 35.73
N ASN A 52 1.83 30.40 36.91
CA ASN A 52 3.05 29.72 37.39
C ASN A 52 2.77 28.26 37.81
N THR A 53 2.14 27.50 36.92
CA THR A 53 2.02 26.05 37.02
C THR A 53 2.19 25.52 35.61
N SER A 54 3.27 24.80 35.34
CA SER A 54 3.41 23.99 34.14
C SER A 54 2.14 23.15 34.00
N ALA A 55 1.31 23.46 33.00
CA ALA A 55 -0.04 22.92 32.91
C ALA A 55 0.05 21.40 32.67
N LEU A 56 -0.12 20.63 33.73
CA LEU A 56 -0.27 19.19 33.67
C LEU A 56 -1.54 18.89 32.87
N LYS A 57 -1.43 18.03 31.86
CA LYS A 57 -2.53 17.65 30.99
C LYS A 57 -2.53 16.14 30.76
N GLY A 58 -3.68 15.62 30.37
CA GLY A 58 -3.80 14.23 29.94
C GLY A 58 -5.14 13.62 30.34
N ILE A 59 -5.43 12.47 29.73
CA ILE A 59 -6.71 11.77 29.91
C ILE A 59 -6.91 11.35 31.37
N MET A 60 -5.89 10.74 31.98
CA MET A 60 -5.98 10.26 33.36
C MET A 60 -5.92 11.41 34.37
N TYR A 61 -5.16 12.46 34.04
CA TYR A 61 -5.11 13.69 34.84
C TYR A 61 -6.49 14.36 34.91
N ASP A 62 -7.11 14.67 33.77
CA ASP A 62 -8.42 15.32 33.72
C ASP A 62 -9.52 14.44 34.33
N TYR A 63 -9.43 13.12 34.14
CA TYR A 63 -10.35 12.18 34.75
C TYR A 63 -10.28 12.23 36.28
N LEU A 64 -9.08 12.13 36.87
CA LEU A 64 -8.89 12.20 38.31
C LEU A 64 -9.26 13.58 38.88
N GLU A 65 -8.95 14.66 38.17
CA GLU A 65 -9.32 16.01 38.61
C GLU A 65 -10.84 16.21 38.62
N ARG A 66 -11.55 15.70 37.60
CA ARG A 66 -13.02 15.73 37.55
C ARG A 66 -13.64 14.87 38.63
N LEU A 67 -13.11 13.66 38.84
CA LEU A 67 -13.57 12.71 39.84
C LEU A 67 -13.41 13.29 41.26
N LEU A 68 -12.24 13.87 41.55
CA LEU A 68 -11.99 14.52 42.84
C LEU A 68 -12.94 15.71 43.03
N LYS A 69 -13.07 16.61 42.04
CA LYS A 69 -14.02 17.73 42.11
C LYS A 69 -15.46 17.28 42.33
N GLN A 70 -15.88 16.21 41.65
CA GLN A 70 -17.23 15.67 41.74
C GLN A 70 -17.50 15.02 43.09
N CYS A 71 -16.56 14.27 43.67
CA CYS A 71 -16.77 13.65 44.97
C CYS A 71 -16.51 14.61 46.14
N THR A 72 -15.68 15.65 45.99
CA THR A 72 -15.38 16.63 47.06
C THR A 72 -16.24 17.89 47.04
N HIS A 73 -17.23 18.03 46.15
CA HIS A 73 -18.04 19.26 46.04
C HIS A 73 -18.84 19.58 47.31
N THR A 74 -19.11 18.59 48.16
CA THR A 74 -19.79 18.70 49.45
C THR A 74 -18.85 19.09 50.60
N CYS A 75 -17.52 19.12 50.37
CA CYS A 75 -16.52 19.45 51.38
C CYS A 75 -16.42 20.96 51.61
N LYS A 76 -16.40 21.39 52.89
CA LYS A 76 -16.09 22.79 53.27
C LYS A 76 -14.63 23.18 52.96
N ASN A 77 -13.69 22.24 53.16
CA ASN A 77 -12.27 22.41 52.85
C ASN A 77 -11.83 21.27 51.91
N PRO A 78 -11.65 21.52 50.60
CA PRO A 78 -11.19 20.49 49.68
C PRO A 78 -9.69 20.19 49.92
N PRO A 79 -9.28 18.92 49.84
CA PRO A 79 -7.87 18.53 49.97
C PRO A 79 -7.04 19.09 48.81
N LYS A 80 -5.83 19.57 49.10
CA LYS A 80 -4.88 20.00 48.06
C LYS A 80 -4.24 18.78 47.41
N ILE A 81 -4.18 18.76 46.08
CA ILE A 81 -3.62 17.65 45.30
C ILE A 81 -2.17 18.00 44.93
N HIS A 82 -1.24 17.11 45.29
CA HIS A 82 0.17 17.22 44.90
C HIS A 82 0.52 16.12 43.90
N TRP A 83 0.85 16.54 42.68
CA TRP A 83 1.32 15.64 41.62
C TRP A 83 2.84 15.53 41.65
N THR A 84 3.34 14.30 41.74
CA THR A 84 4.75 13.97 41.53
C THR A 84 4.87 13.23 40.22
N ILE A 85 5.57 13.81 39.23
CA ILE A 85 5.71 13.21 37.91
C ILE A 85 7.11 12.62 37.78
N LEU A 86 7.16 11.33 37.46
CA LEU A 86 8.39 10.62 37.14
C LEU A 86 8.64 10.71 35.64
N GLY A 87 9.80 11.24 35.26
CA GLY A 87 10.30 11.21 33.89
C GLY A 87 11.05 9.91 33.59
N GLY A 88 10.90 9.38 32.37
CA GLY A 88 11.66 8.23 31.89
C GLY A 88 11.25 6.87 32.48
N ASN A 89 12.13 5.88 32.33
CA ASN A 89 11.89 4.48 32.70
C ASN A 89 12.21 4.22 34.19
N LYS A 90 11.53 4.92 35.10
CA LYS A 90 11.73 4.81 36.55
C LYS A 90 10.72 3.87 37.22
N THR A 91 10.60 2.65 36.69
CA THR A 91 9.65 1.64 37.20
C THR A 91 9.89 1.29 38.66
N VAL A 92 11.16 1.23 39.08
CA VAL A 92 11.55 0.94 40.47
C VAL A 92 11.05 2.01 41.45
N GLU A 93 11.08 3.29 41.08
CA GLU A 93 10.53 4.38 41.91
C GLU A 93 9.00 4.30 41.98
N LEU A 94 8.35 3.91 40.87
CA LEU A 94 6.90 3.70 40.80
C LEU A 94 6.45 2.55 41.73
N VAL A 95 7.14 1.41 41.68
CA VAL A 95 6.88 0.23 42.52
C VAL A 95 7.13 0.53 43.99
N ASN A 96 8.26 1.18 44.31
CA ASN A 96 8.60 1.57 45.67
C ASN A 96 7.62 2.58 46.26
N GLY A 97 7.12 3.52 45.44
CA GLY A 97 6.12 4.50 45.84
C GLY A 97 4.76 3.91 46.18
N SER A 98 4.44 2.71 45.65
CA SER A 98 3.17 2.03 45.91
C SER A 98 3.27 1.01 47.05
N THR A 99 4.37 0.23 47.10
CA THR A 99 4.44 -0.99 47.93
C THR A 99 5.04 -0.79 49.32
N LYS A 100 5.85 0.24 49.55
CA LYS A 100 6.45 0.47 50.88
C LYS A 100 5.39 0.86 51.91
N ASN A 101 5.50 0.38 53.15
CA ASN A 101 4.60 0.71 54.27
C ASN A 101 4.49 2.22 54.56
N SER A 102 5.45 3.03 54.09
CA SER A 102 5.48 4.49 54.21
C SER A 102 5.04 5.19 52.92
N SER A 103 4.28 4.52 52.04
CA SER A 103 3.79 5.13 50.81
C SER A 103 2.82 6.27 51.12
N GLU A 104 3.31 7.50 51.03
CA GLU A 104 2.49 8.71 51.20
C GLU A 104 1.56 8.95 50.00
N TYR A 105 1.68 8.16 48.94
CA TYR A 105 0.93 8.32 47.70
C TYR A 105 -0.40 7.57 47.77
N ALA A 106 -1.48 8.28 47.42
CA ALA A 106 -2.83 7.72 47.34
C ALA A 106 -3.05 6.93 46.06
N PHE A 107 -2.55 7.46 44.94
CA PHE A 107 -2.71 6.87 43.63
C PHE A 107 -1.38 6.80 42.88
N VAL A 108 -1.18 5.71 42.14
CA VAL A 108 -0.03 5.49 41.25
C VAL A 108 -0.53 5.12 39.85
N LEU A 109 -0.11 5.87 38.82
CA LEU A 109 -0.60 5.73 37.44
C LEU A 109 0.40 6.21 36.36
N PRO A 110 0.23 5.85 35.08
CA PRO A 110 -0.42 4.62 34.63
C PRO A 110 0.39 3.38 35.02
N ILE A 111 -0.29 2.27 35.28
CA ILE A 111 0.33 0.97 35.51
C ILE A 111 0.13 0.11 34.27
N ASP A 112 1.25 -0.36 33.72
CA ASP A 112 1.30 -1.31 32.62
C ASP A 112 1.41 -2.75 33.14
N PHE A 113 1.27 -3.72 32.24
CA PHE A 113 1.32 -5.15 32.57
C PHE A 113 2.64 -5.57 33.25
N ASN A 114 3.76 -5.03 32.78
CA ASN A 114 5.07 -5.34 33.34
C ASN A 114 5.20 -4.83 34.77
N THR A 115 4.84 -3.57 35.01
CA THR A 115 4.89 -2.99 36.36
C THR A 115 3.90 -3.67 37.29
N GLU A 116 2.72 -4.07 36.80
CA GLU A 116 1.78 -4.87 37.59
C GLU A 116 2.40 -6.19 38.06
N SER A 117 3.08 -6.91 37.17
CA SER A 117 3.78 -8.16 37.53
C SER A 117 4.86 -7.93 38.58
N GLU A 118 5.62 -6.84 38.46
CA GLU A 118 6.65 -6.46 39.44
C GLU A 118 6.03 -6.09 40.80
N MET A 119 4.94 -5.32 40.81
CA MET A 119 4.22 -4.95 42.03
C MET A 119 3.63 -6.17 42.76
N GLN A 120 3.13 -7.16 42.02
CA GLN A 120 2.63 -8.41 42.62
C GLN A 120 3.76 -9.28 43.21
N LYS A 121 4.95 -9.26 42.60
CA LYS A 121 6.13 -10.02 43.06
C LYS A 121 6.83 -9.37 44.26
N ALA A 122 6.64 -8.07 44.48
CA ALA A 122 7.19 -7.33 45.62
C ALA A 122 6.52 -7.76 46.94
N GLY A 123 6.84 -8.97 47.42
CA GLY A 123 6.16 -9.66 48.52
C GLY A 123 6.35 -9.09 49.94
N LYS A 124 6.96 -7.91 50.10
CA LYS A 124 7.14 -7.25 51.40
C LYS A 124 6.67 -5.81 51.33
N GLY A 125 5.36 -5.61 51.52
CA GLY A 125 4.72 -4.31 51.40
C GLY A 125 3.20 -4.35 51.40
N VAL A 126 2.59 -3.17 51.34
CA VAL A 126 1.15 -2.98 51.15
C VAL A 126 0.80 -3.39 49.73
N LYS A 127 -0.19 -4.27 49.57
CA LYS A 127 -0.69 -4.63 48.23
C LYS A 127 -1.69 -3.58 47.78
N PRO A 128 -1.38 -2.79 46.73
CA PRO A 128 -2.33 -1.81 46.22
C PRO A 128 -3.55 -2.48 45.61
N VAL A 129 -4.70 -1.81 45.70
CA VAL A 129 -5.92 -2.20 44.97
C VAL A 129 -5.79 -1.67 43.55
N MET A 130 -5.91 -2.55 42.55
CA MET A 130 -5.77 -2.18 41.14
C MET A 130 -7.14 -1.95 40.51
N HIS A 131 -7.35 -0.75 39.98
CA HIS A 131 -8.56 -0.39 39.24
C HIS A 131 -8.24 -0.24 37.77
N THR A 132 -9.03 -0.86 36.89
CA THR A 132 -8.86 -0.71 35.44
C THR A 132 -9.61 0.53 35.00
N ILE A 133 -8.88 1.57 34.62
CA ILE A 133 -9.46 2.87 34.26
C ILE A 133 -9.85 2.89 32.79
N MET A 134 -9.02 2.32 31.92
CA MET A 134 -9.28 2.34 30.49
C MET A 134 -8.67 1.15 29.76
N ASN A 135 -9.28 0.78 28.65
CA ASN A 135 -8.73 -0.18 27.70
C ASN A 135 -8.43 0.54 26.37
N ALA A 136 -7.17 0.53 25.96
CA ALA A 136 -6.78 1.18 24.72
C ALA A 136 -7.06 0.30 23.47
N GLY A 137 -7.20 -1.02 23.65
CA GLY A 137 -7.86 -1.97 22.75
C GLY A 137 -7.07 -2.44 21.52
N ALA A 138 -5.96 -1.78 21.17
CA ALA A 138 -5.08 -2.23 20.09
C ALA A 138 -3.71 -1.53 20.13
N TYR A 139 -2.70 -2.15 19.52
CA TYR A 139 -1.48 -1.47 19.10
C TYR A 139 -1.57 -1.00 17.66
N TYR A 140 -0.99 0.16 17.38
CA TYR A 140 -0.76 0.66 16.03
C TYR A 140 0.68 0.44 15.64
N VAL A 141 0.86 -0.09 14.43
CA VAL A 141 2.14 -0.02 13.74
C VAL A 141 2.09 1.18 12.80
N ILE A 142 2.93 2.16 13.06
CA ILE A 142 3.00 3.42 12.32
C ILE A 142 4.27 3.41 11.46
N ALA A 143 4.14 3.79 10.20
CA ALA A 143 5.28 3.96 9.30
C ALA A 143 5.05 5.16 8.36
N LEU A 144 6.12 5.59 7.70
CA LEU A 144 6.08 6.67 6.72
C LEU A 144 5.66 6.13 5.34
N LYS A 145 4.73 6.84 4.69
CA LYS A 145 4.20 6.51 3.36
C LYS A 145 5.30 6.35 2.32
N THR A 146 6.27 7.28 2.27
CA THR A 146 7.44 7.21 1.37
C THR A 146 8.21 5.90 1.49
N HIS A 147 8.61 5.52 2.71
CA HIS A 147 9.39 4.30 2.94
C HIS A 147 8.60 3.04 2.56
N ILE A 148 7.30 3.00 2.86
CA ILE A 148 6.42 1.88 2.46
C ILE A 148 6.41 1.74 0.94
N ASN A 149 6.16 2.84 0.24
CA ASN A 149 6.07 2.85 -1.22
C ASN A 149 7.41 2.48 -1.87
N GLU A 150 8.53 2.91 -1.28
CA GLU A 150 9.86 2.59 -1.77
C GLU A 150 10.24 1.11 -1.56
N ARG A 151 9.86 0.51 -0.42
CA ARG A 151 10.01 -0.93 -0.16
C ARG A 151 9.15 -1.75 -1.11
N ALA A 152 7.86 -1.43 -1.22
CA ALA A 152 6.94 -2.10 -2.13
C ALA A 152 7.47 -2.08 -3.59
N ARG A 153 8.06 -0.95 -4.01
CA ARG A 153 8.72 -0.83 -5.30
C ARG A 153 9.94 -1.73 -5.44
N LYS A 154 10.84 -1.76 -4.44
CA LYS A 154 12.03 -2.63 -4.45
C LYS A 154 11.64 -4.11 -4.50
N ASP A 155 10.65 -4.51 -3.72
CA ASP A 155 10.14 -5.89 -3.69
C ASP A 155 9.52 -6.31 -5.02
N MET A 156 8.71 -5.43 -5.63
CA MET A 156 8.14 -5.68 -6.95
C MET A 156 9.22 -5.78 -8.04
N ILE A 157 10.23 -4.90 -8.04
CA ILE A 157 11.36 -4.99 -9.00
C ILE A 157 12.13 -6.30 -8.82
N ARG A 158 12.36 -6.71 -7.57
CA ARG A 158 12.99 -8.00 -7.26
C ARG A 158 12.18 -9.17 -7.82
N GLN A 159 10.87 -9.19 -7.57
CA GLN A 159 9.98 -10.26 -8.06
C GLN A 159 9.87 -10.30 -9.59
N LEU A 160 9.82 -9.14 -10.25
CA LEU A 160 9.89 -9.07 -11.71
C LEU A 160 11.25 -9.56 -12.23
N GLY A 161 12.34 -9.23 -11.53
CA GLY A 161 13.67 -9.75 -11.82
C GLY A 161 13.75 -11.27 -11.69
N GLU A 162 13.11 -11.84 -10.67
CA GLU A 162 13.01 -13.28 -10.43
C GLU A 162 12.18 -14.02 -11.49
N CYS A 163 11.42 -13.32 -12.35
CA CYS A 163 10.71 -13.93 -13.49
C CYS A 163 11.65 -14.30 -14.66
N TRP A 164 12.94 -13.95 -14.62
CA TRP A 164 13.90 -14.26 -15.69
C TRP A 164 13.95 -15.74 -16.14
N PRO A 165 13.76 -16.76 -15.27
CA PRO A 165 13.77 -18.15 -15.69
C PRO A 165 12.60 -18.50 -16.60
N ILE A 166 11.44 -17.83 -16.48
CA ILE A 166 10.27 -18.06 -17.35
C ILE A 166 10.62 -17.72 -18.79
N PHE A 167 11.31 -16.60 -19.02
CA PHE A 167 11.79 -16.22 -20.36
C PHE A 167 12.74 -17.28 -20.93
N LEU A 168 13.65 -17.81 -20.09
CA LEU A 168 14.56 -18.88 -20.51
C LEU A 168 13.79 -20.17 -20.86
N VAL A 169 12.79 -20.56 -20.06
CA VAL A 169 11.94 -21.72 -20.35
C VAL A 169 11.16 -21.51 -21.65
N ILE A 170 10.60 -20.33 -21.90
CA ILE A 170 9.92 -19.99 -23.16
C ILE A 170 10.87 -20.15 -24.35
N LEU A 171 12.10 -19.62 -24.26
CA LEU A 171 13.10 -19.73 -25.32
C LEU A 171 13.54 -21.18 -25.55
N LEU A 172 13.76 -21.96 -24.49
CA LEU A 172 14.12 -23.37 -24.62
C LEU A 172 12.99 -24.20 -25.22
N LEU A 173 11.76 -24.02 -24.76
CA LEU A 173 10.60 -24.71 -25.31
C LEU A 173 10.39 -24.34 -26.79
N ALA A 174 10.51 -23.05 -27.15
CA ALA A 174 10.42 -22.62 -28.53
C ALA A 174 11.55 -23.21 -29.39
N GLY A 175 12.76 -23.35 -28.84
CA GLY A 175 13.89 -24.03 -29.49
C GLY A 175 13.59 -25.51 -29.77
N ILE A 176 13.13 -26.24 -28.75
CA ILE A 176 12.78 -27.66 -28.87
C ILE A 176 11.65 -27.83 -29.89
N SER A 177 10.58 -27.05 -29.76
CA SER A 177 9.44 -27.08 -30.68
C SER A 177 9.85 -26.73 -32.11
N GLY A 178 10.74 -25.75 -32.28
CA GLY A 178 11.28 -25.35 -33.57
C GLY A 178 12.05 -26.46 -34.28
N VAL A 179 12.84 -27.25 -33.53
CA VAL A 179 13.50 -28.44 -34.08
C VAL A 179 12.49 -29.54 -34.42
N LEU A 180 11.49 -29.77 -33.55
CA LEU A 180 10.47 -30.81 -33.77
C LEU A 180 9.61 -30.52 -35.00
N ILE A 181 9.13 -29.29 -35.17
CA ILE A 181 8.32 -28.92 -36.33
C ILE A 181 9.14 -28.97 -37.61
N TRP A 182 10.41 -28.58 -37.55
CA TRP A 182 11.33 -28.71 -38.69
C TRP A 182 11.48 -30.18 -39.12
N ILE A 183 11.68 -31.12 -38.17
CA ILE A 183 11.77 -32.56 -38.49
C ILE A 183 10.49 -33.06 -39.19
N MET A 184 9.32 -32.59 -38.75
CA MET A 184 8.02 -32.99 -39.32
C MET A 184 7.76 -32.38 -40.71
N GLU A 185 8.19 -31.14 -40.94
CA GLU A 185 7.88 -30.37 -42.15
C GLU A 185 8.97 -30.39 -43.22
N MET A 186 10.22 -30.74 -42.89
CA MET A 186 11.37 -30.68 -43.80
C MET A 186 11.13 -31.42 -45.14
N PHE A 187 10.36 -32.50 -45.13
CA PHE A 187 10.06 -33.27 -46.34
C PHE A 187 8.85 -32.75 -47.13
N HIS A 188 7.88 -32.13 -46.44
CA HIS A 188 6.58 -31.76 -47.00
C HIS A 188 6.47 -30.26 -47.36
N ASN A 189 7.25 -29.39 -46.72
CA ASN A 189 7.14 -27.94 -46.85
C ASN A 189 8.53 -27.27 -46.91
N LYS A 190 9.26 -27.54 -48.00
CA LYS A 190 10.65 -27.08 -48.19
C LYS A 190 10.79 -25.56 -48.36
N ASP A 191 9.72 -24.90 -48.81
CA ASP A 191 9.71 -23.46 -49.08
C ASP A 191 9.71 -22.66 -47.77
N GLU A 192 8.93 -23.10 -46.78
CA GLU A 192 8.81 -22.44 -45.47
C GLU A 192 9.75 -23.05 -44.42
N PHE A 193 10.04 -24.36 -44.51
CA PHE A 193 10.95 -25.08 -43.62
C PHE A 193 12.08 -25.75 -44.43
N PRO A 194 13.18 -25.03 -44.72
CA PRO A 194 14.29 -25.54 -45.50
C PRO A 194 14.94 -26.79 -44.88
N PRO A 195 15.45 -27.73 -45.70
CA PRO A 195 16.08 -28.96 -45.20
C PRO A 195 17.45 -28.75 -44.57
N SER A 196 18.07 -27.59 -44.72
CA SER A 196 19.30 -27.27 -43.98
C SER A 196 18.97 -27.05 -42.50
N PHE A 197 19.59 -27.82 -41.61
CA PHE A 197 19.31 -27.78 -40.17
C PHE A 197 19.32 -26.35 -39.61
N VAL A 198 20.40 -25.60 -39.81
CA VAL A 198 20.55 -24.24 -39.24
C VAL A 198 19.43 -23.29 -39.68
N ARG A 199 19.07 -23.31 -40.97
CA ARG A 199 18.04 -22.42 -41.51
C ARG A 199 16.66 -22.92 -41.10
N GLY A 200 16.39 -24.21 -41.28
CA GLY A 200 15.11 -24.81 -40.95
C GLY A 200 14.76 -24.77 -39.46
N SER A 201 15.72 -25.01 -38.57
CA SER A 201 15.51 -24.92 -37.12
C SER A 201 15.32 -23.48 -36.65
N TYR A 202 15.96 -22.51 -37.30
CA TYR A 202 15.75 -21.08 -37.03
C TYR A 202 14.34 -20.65 -37.43
N GLU A 203 13.88 -21.04 -38.63
CA GLU A 203 12.52 -20.76 -39.07
C GLU A 203 11.46 -21.49 -38.22
N GLY A 204 11.78 -22.72 -37.80
CA GLY A 204 10.98 -23.48 -36.83
C GLY A 204 10.91 -22.79 -35.46
N PHE A 205 12.03 -22.29 -34.94
CA PHE A 205 12.07 -21.52 -33.69
C PHE A 205 11.21 -20.25 -33.79
N TRP A 206 11.34 -19.51 -34.88
CA TRP A 206 10.52 -18.33 -35.15
C TRP A 206 9.03 -18.67 -35.13
N TRP A 207 8.62 -19.70 -35.89
CA TRP A 207 7.24 -20.19 -35.92
C TRP A 207 6.77 -20.60 -34.52
N ALA A 208 7.57 -21.39 -33.80
CA ALA A 208 7.23 -21.85 -32.46
C ALA A 208 7.05 -20.69 -31.48
N PHE A 209 7.92 -19.69 -31.53
CA PHE A 209 7.87 -18.51 -30.67
C PHE A 209 6.63 -17.64 -30.94
N ILE A 210 6.32 -17.33 -32.20
CA ILE A 210 5.15 -16.50 -32.55
C ILE A 210 3.82 -17.23 -32.34
N SER A 211 3.80 -18.56 -32.50
CA SER A 211 2.61 -19.38 -32.22
C SER A 211 2.38 -19.54 -30.73
N MET A 212 3.45 -19.74 -29.93
CA MET A 212 3.35 -19.81 -28.47
C MET A 212 2.78 -18.50 -27.92
N THR A 213 3.27 -17.35 -28.41
CA THR A 213 2.85 -15.99 -28.01
C THR A 213 1.47 -15.58 -28.55
N THR A 214 0.77 -16.47 -29.27
CA THR A 214 -0.54 -16.22 -29.91
C THR A 214 -0.54 -15.10 -30.97
N VAL A 215 0.62 -14.58 -31.36
CA VAL A 215 0.74 -13.53 -32.39
C VAL A 215 0.44 -14.12 -33.77
N GLY A 216 1.11 -15.22 -34.11
CA GLY A 216 0.84 -16.03 -35.30
C GLY A 216 0.71 -15.24 -36.61
N TYR A 217 1.79 -14.63 -37.09
CA TYR A 217 1.81 -13.85 -38.34
C TYR A 217 1.31 -14.61 -39.59
N GLY A 218 1.35 -15.94 -39.55
CA GLY A 218 0.92 -16.79 -40.68
C GLY A 218 1.91 -16.80 -41.84
N ASP A 219 3.12 -16.27 -41.64
CA ASP A 219 4.22 -16.30 -42.61
C ASP A 219 4.74 -17.72 -42.85
N LYS A 220 4.60 -18.60 -41.85
CA LYS A 220 4.93 -20.03 -41.92
C LYS A 220 3.82 -20.86 -41.30
N THR A 221 3.47 -21.96 -41.95
CA THR A 221 2.39 -22.84 -41.52
C THR A 221 2.73 -24.30 -41.80
N PRO A 222 2.56 -25.22 -40.83
CA PRO A 222 2.76 -26.64 -41.09
C PRO A 222 1.71 -27.17 -42.08
N ARG A 223 2.19 -27.84 -43.12
CA ARG A 223 1.34 -28.44 -44.17
C ARG A 223 1.14 -29.92 -43.95
N SER A 224 2.06 -30.61 -43.25
CA SER A 224 1.93 -32.03 -42.94
C SER A 224 0.85 -32.28 -41.88
N VAL A 225 0.23 -33.47 -41.92
CA VAL A 225 -0.76 -33.87 -40.92
C VAL A 225 -0.13 -33.93 -39.52
N ALA A 226 1.09 -34.50 -39.42
CA ALA A 226 1.82 -34.59 -38.17
C ALA A 226 2.17 -33.19 -37.59
N GLY A 227 2.66 -32.28 -38.43
CA GLY A 227 2.98 -30.91 -38.04
C GLY A 227 1.76 -30.12 -37.58
N ARG A 228 0.58 -30.34 -38.20
CA ARG A 228 -0.68 -29.72 -37.76
C ARG A 228 -1.15 -30.25 -36.41
N VAL A 229 -1.11 -31.56 -36.20
CA VAL A 229 -1.46 -32.17 -34.90
C VAL A 229 -0.50 -31.67 -33.81
N PHE A 230 0.79 -31.63 -34.09
CA PHE A 230 1.78 -31.05 -33.19
C PHE A 230 1.50 -29.58 -32.89
N GLY A 231 1.17 -28.79 -33.92
CA GLY A 231 0.85 -27.37 -33.77
C GLY A 231 -0.34 -27.10 -32.85
N VAL A 232 -1.39 -27.95 -32.90
CA VAL A 232 -2.52 -27.86 -31.96
C VAL A 232 -2.05 -28.04 -30.51
N VAL A 233 -1.25 -29.09 -30.26
CA VAL A 233 -0.69 -29.35 -28.92
C VAL A 233 0.23 -28.21 -28.48
N TRP A 234 1.06 -27.70 -29.38
CA TRP A 234 1.98 -26.60 -29.12
C TRP A 234 1.27 -25.31 -28.70
N ILE A 235 0.18 -24.96 -29.40
CA ILE A 235 -0.63 -23.78 -29.05
C ILE A 235 -1.22 -23.93 -27.65
N LEU A 236 -1.73 -25.12 -27.29
CA LEU A 236 -2.25 -25.38 -25.94
C LEU A 236 -1.17 -25.24 -24.86
N VAL A 237 0.04 -25.75 -25.12
CA VAL A 237 1.19 -25.56 -24.22
C VAL A 237 1.53 -24.08 -24.09
N GLY A 238 1.54 -23.33 -25.19
CA GLY A 238 1.78 -21.89 -25.17
C GLY A 238 0.78 -21.11 -24.33
N LEU A 239 -0.51 -21.46 -24.41
CA LEU A 239 -1.54 -20.85 -23.57
C LEU A 239 -1.28 -21.06 -22.07
N ILE A 240 -0.85 -22.26 -21.67
CA ILE A 240 -0.52 -22.55 -20.26
C ILE A 240 0.69 -21.73 -19.80
N VAL A 241 1.73 -21.63 -20.64
CA VAL A 241 2.95 -20.87 -20.32
C VAL A 241 2.66 -19.38 -20.18
N ILE A 242 1.92 -18.78 -21.12
CA ILE A 242 1.51 -17.37 -21.02
C ILE A 242 0.63 -17.14 -19.79
N SER A 243 -0.34 -18.01 -19.54
CA SER A 243 -1.22 -17.88 -18.37
C SER A 243 -0.43 -17.89 -17.06
N THR A 244 0.58 -18.75 -16.95
CA THR A 244 1.47 -18.82 -15.78
C THR A 244 2.32 -17.55 -15.64
N PHE A 245 2.85 -17.03 -16.75
CA PHE A 245 3.60 -15.77 -16.77
C PHE A 245 2.73 -14.60 -16.30
N THR A 246 1.51 -14.47 -16.86
CA THR A 246 0.57 -13.43 -16.44
C THR A 246 0.20 -13.57 -14.96
N ALA A 247 -0.09 -14.77 -14.46
CA ALA A 247 -0.41 -15.01 -13.06
C ALA A 247 0.75 -14.62 -12.11
N THR A 248 1.99 -14.92 -12.50
CA THR A 248 3.18 -14.56 -11.71
C THR A 248 3.34 -13.04 -11.62
N ILE A 249 3.15 -12.33 -12.73
CA ILE A 249 3.17 -10.86 -12.75
C ILE A 249 2.04 -10.29 -11.88
N THR A 250 0.82 -10.83 -12.00
CA THR A 250 -0.32 -10.39 -11.18
C THR A 250 -0.03 -10.56 -9.70
N ASN A 251 0.51 -11.70 -9.28
CA ASN A 251 0.89 -11.95 -7.88
C ASN A 251 1.92 -10.93 -7.39
N ALA A 252 2.89 -10.55 -8.24
CA ALA A 252 3.89 -9.55 -7.87
C ALA A 252 3.27 -8.17 -7.59
N PHE A 253 2.28 -7.77 -8.39
CA PHE A 253 1.51 -6.56 -8.15
C PHE A 253 0.58 -6.67 -6.94
N SER A 254 -0.06 -7.82 -6.73
CA SER A 254 -0.96 -8.03 -5.59
C SER A 254 -0.22 -7.96 -4.26
N LEU A 255 1.00 -8.48 -4.14
CA LEU A 255 1.81 -8.39 -2.92
C LEU A 255 2.19 -6.95 -2.57
N SER A 256 2.36 -6.08 -3.57
CA SER A 256 2.63 -4.66 -3.34
C SER A 256 1.39 -3.86 -2.90
N SER A 257 0.19 -4.39 -3.16
CA SER A 257 -1.08 -3.66 -3.02
C SER A 257 -2.03 -4.19 -1.96
N ASN A 258 -1.95 -5.48 -1.60
CA ASN A 258 -2.89 -6.11 -0.68
C ASN A 258 -2.22 -6.55 0.63
N GLU A 259 -2.85 -6.10 1.71
CA GLU A 259 -2.41 -6.18 3.10
C GLU A 259 -2.01 -7.59 3.57
N SER A 260 -0.75 -7.72 3.93
CA SER A 260 -0.30 -8.29 5.20
C SER A 260 1.13 -7.82 5.38
N PHE A 261 1.31 -6.61 5.92
CA PHE A 261 2.62 -6.16 6.35
C PHE A 261 3.11 -7.13 7.43
N SER A 262 3.91 -8.11 6.99
CA SER A 262 4.51 -9.07 7.90
C SER A 262 5.52 -8.32 8.74
N LEU A 263 5.35 -8.41 10.06
CA LEU A 263 6.26 -7.82 11.02
C LEU A 263 7.42 -8.76 11.35
N VAL A 264 7.36 -10.00 10.85
CA VAL A 264 8.35 -11.05 11.11
C VAL A 264 9.72 -10.59 10.62
N ASP A 265 10.73 -10.78 11.46
CA ASP A 265 12.14 -10.41 11.23
C ASP A 265 12.41 -8.91 11.02
N HIS A 266 11.40 -8.06 11.19
CA HIS A 266 11.54 -6.62 11.05
C HIS A 266 11.80 -5.94 12.40
N LYS A 267 12.67 -4.93 12.40
CA LYS A 267 12.96 -4.13 13.59
C LYS A 267 11.83 -3.15 13.86
N LEU A 268 11.18 -3.23 15.01
CA LEU A 268 10.14 -2.27 15.41
C LEU A 268 10.65 -1.38 16.54
N ALA A 269 10.44 -0.08 16.42
CA ALA A 269 10.66 0.83 17.53
C ALA A 269 9.53 0.65 18.56
N VAL A 270 9.90 0.49 19.82
CA VAL A 270 8.97 0.41 20.97
C VAL A 270 9.42 1.36 22.06
N VAL A 271 8.50 1.85 22.88
CA VAL A 271 8.78 2.80 23.98
C VAL A 271 8.53 2.11 25.32
N PRO A 272 9.38 2.29 26.34
CA PRO A 272 9.23 1.56 27.59
C PRO A 272 7.96 1.96 28.37
N GLY A 273 7.15 0.94 28.72
CA GLY A 273 5.97 1.09 29.56
C GLY A 273 4.63 1.01 28.83
N ASP A 274 4.62 0.79 27.52
CA ASP A 274 3.41 0.55 26.74
C ASP A 274 3.10 -0.95 26.54
N GLY A 275 3.97 -1.86 27.00
CA GLY A 275 3.89 -3.30 26.76
C GLY A 275 4.21 -3.74 25.32
N GLY A 276 4.56 -2.80 24.45
CA GLY A 276 4.79 -3.01 23.02
C GLY A 276 5.96 -3.95 22.73
N GLN A 277 6.97 -4.03 23.61
CA GLN A 277 8.08 -4.98 23.46
C GLN A 277 7.60 -6.43 23.39
N ILE A 278 6.72 -6.84 24.30
CA ILE A 278 6.20 -8.20 24.35
C ILE A 278 5.31 -8.45 23.13
N GLN A 279 4.51 -7.46 22.74
CA GLN A 279 3.66 -7.57 21.56
C GLN A 279 4.47 -7.68 20.27
N ALA A 280 5.57 -6.94 20.13
CA ALA A 280 6.46 -7.06 18.98
C ALA A 280 7.02 -8.48 18.85
N LEU A 281 7.48 -9.07 19.96
CA LEU A 281 7.97 -10.45 19.98
C LEU A 281 6.86 -11.46 19.63
N ALA A 282 5.63 -11.25 20.12
CA ALA A 282 4.50 -12.09 19.80
C ALA A 282 4.15 -12.07 18.30
N GLU A 283 4.44 -10.97 17.60
CA GLU A 283 4.27 -10.84 16.15
C GLU A 283 5.51 -11.33 15.34
N GLY A 284 6.53 -11.86 16.01
CA GLY A 284 7.79 -12.31 15.38
C GLY A 284 8.73 -11.18 14.97
N ALA A 285 8.49 -9.95 15.44
CA ALA A 285 9.32 -8.78 15.16
C ALA A 285 10.48 -8.66 16.16
N ILE A 286 11.50 -7.88 15.78
CA ILE A 286 12.66 -7.58 16.62
C ILE A 286 12.42 -6.23 17.31
N PRO A 287 12.04 -6.18 18.60
CA PRO A 287 11.84 -4.91 19.29
C PRO A 287 13.16 -4.17 19.50
N LYS A 288 13.16 -2.87 19.25
CA LYS A 288 14.24 -1.94 19.59
C LYS A 288 13.67 -0.83 20.46
N GLU A 289 14.07 -0.81 21.73
CA GLU A 289 13.58 0.16 22.70
C GLU A 289 14.20 1.55 22.51
N TYR A 290 13.37 2.57 22.62
CA TYR A 290 13.74 3.98 22.58
C TYR A 290 13.18 4.69 23.80
N GLN A 291 13.96 5.61 24.40
CA GLN A 291 13.54 6.31 25.63
C GLN A 291 12.31 7.20 25.41
N ASP A 292 12.26 7.88 24.26
CA ASP A 292 11.20 8.82 23.91
C ASP A 292 10.62 8.53 22.53
N MET A 293 9.32 8.80 22.39
CA MET A 293 8.60 8.75 21.10
C MET A 293 9.29 9.58 20.01
N LYS A 294 9.89 10.72 20.37
CA LYS A 294 10.64 11.57 19.43
C LYS A 294 11.87 10.86 18.88
N THR A 295 12.68 10.22 19.75
CA THR A 295 13.86 9.45 19.32
C THR A 295 13.48 8.23 18.48
N ALA A 296 12.33 7.62 18.78
CA ALA A 296 11.78 6.52 18.01
C ALA A 296 11.35 6.97 16.60
N TYR A 297 10.75 8.17 16.49
CA TYR A 297 10.39 8.79 15.22
C TYR A 297 11.61 9.23 14.39
N ASP A 298 12.65 9.75 15.03
CA ASP A 298 13.91 10.08 14.34
C ASP A 298 14.55 8.81 13.75
N ALA A 299 14.50 7.69 14.49
CA ALA A 299 14.94 6.40 13.98
C ALA A 299 14.07 5.88 12.82
N LEU A 300 12.75 6.13 12.84
CA LEU A 300 11.85 5.80 11.73
C LEU A 300 12.18 6.59 10.47
N THR A 301 12.50 7.89 10.63
CA THR A 301 12.88 8.79 9.54
C THR A 301 14.23 8.41 8.92
N ARG A 302 15.15 7.85 9.71
CA ARG A 302 16.45 7.34 9.24
C ARG A 302 16.39 5.93 8.62
N GLU A 303 15.21 5.31 8.52
CA GLU A 303 15.03 3.90 8.14
C GLU A 303 15.76 2.89 9.05
N ASP A 304 16.13 3.26 10.28
CA ASP A 304 16.78 2.35 11.25
C ASP A 304 15.80 1.25 11.73
N VAL A 305 14.51 1.53 11.65
CA VAL A 305 13.40 0.67 12.07
C VAL A 305 12.33 0.60 10.98
N TYR A 306 11.65 -0.53 10.90
CA TYR A 306 10.59 -0.79 9.93
C TYR A 306 9.35 0.05 10.19
N GLY A 307 8.99 0.20 11.47
CA GLY A 307 7.81 0.89 11.95
C GLY A 307 7.90 1.14 13.46
N LEU A 308 7.03 2.01 13.94
CA LEU A 308 6.83 2.32 15.35
C LEU A 308 5.62 1.53 15.87
N LEU A 309 5.83 0.66 16.86
CA LEU A 309 4.75 -0.10 17.51
C LEU A 309 4.42 0.57 18.84
N VAL A 310 3.22 1.14 18.92
CA VAL A 310 2.75 1.92 20.08
C VAL A 310 1.29 1.66 20.32
N ASP A 311 0.83 1.92 21.54
CA ASP A 311 -0.59 1.86 21.86
C ASP A 311 -1.43 2.72 20.89
N ARG A 312 -2.66 2.29 20.58
CA ARG A 312 -3.57 3.01 19.69
C ARG A 312 -3.80 4.46 20.08
N LEU A 313 -3.99 4.76 21.37
CA LEU A 313 -4.27 6.11 21.85
C LEU A 313 -2.99 6.96 21.84
N GLN A 314 -1.86 6.36 22.21
CA GLN A 314 -0.57 7.01 22.11
C GLN A 314 -0.18 7.33 20.67
N GLY A 315 -0.36 6.38 19.75
CA GLY A 315 -0.11 6.55 18.33
C GLY A 315 -1.01 7.60 17.70
N ALA A 316 -2.32 7.59 18.02
CA ALA A 316 -3.26 8.59 17.54
C ALA A 316 -2.88 10.01 18.00
N TYR A 317 -2.53 10.16 19.27
CA TYR A 317 -2.07 11.44 19.82
C TYR A 317 -0.76 11.90 19.17
N PHE A 318 0.20 10.99 19.02
CA PHE A 318 1.51 11.29 18.42
C PHE A 318 1.38 11.76 16.97
N MET A 319 0.54 11.10 16.17
CA MET A 319 0.27 11.51 14.78
C MET A 319 -0.33 12.92 14.68
N GLU A 320 -1.21 13.29 15.62
CA GLU A 320 -1.81 14.62 15.67
C GLU A 320 -0.80 15.68 16.13
N MET A 321 0.07 15.34 17.09
CA MET A 321 1.09 16.26 17.60
C MET A 321 2.16 16.58 16.56
N GLN A 322 2.62 15.57 15.83
CA GLN A 322 3.67 15.75 14.81
C GLN A 322 3.14 16.44 13.54
N LYS A 323 1.83 16.34 13.24
CA LYS A 323 1.16 16.87 12.04
C LYS A 323 1.82 16.48 10.70
N ASP A 324 2.61 15.41 10.68
CA ASP A 324 3.30 14.95 9.49
C ASP A 324 2.31 14.24 8.53
N PRO A 325 2.11 14.71 7.29
CA PRO A 325 1.26 14.06 6.30
C PRO A 325 1.76 12.69 5.84
N GLU A 326 3.01 12.31 6.10
CA GLU A 326 3.59 11.03 5.68
C GLU A 326 3.26 9.88 6.63
N LEU A 327 2.97 10.15 7.90
CA LEU A 327 2.66 9.11 8.88
C LEU A 327 1.34 8.40 8.56
N ARG A 328 1.39 7.06 8.52
CA ARG A 328 0.24 6.18 8.31
C ARG A 328 0.29 4.98 9.25
N VAL A 329 -0.88 4.54 9.69
CA VAL A 329 -1.04 3.26 10.39
C VAL A 329 -1.07 2.15 9.35
N ILE A 330 -0.09 1.24 9.39
CA ILE A 330 0.05 0.13 8.44
C ILE A 330 -0.65 -1.15 8.93
N LYS A 331 -0.69 -1.38 10.24
CA LYS A 331 -1.32 -2.55 10.84
C LYS A 331 -1.89 -2.15 12.20
N THR A 332 -3.07 -2.66 12.52
CA THR A 332 -3.69 -2.57 13.85
C THR A 332 -3.71 -3.96 14.46
N ILE A 333 -3.08 -4.13 15.62
CA ILE A 333 -3.02 -5.40 16.34
C ILE A 333 -4.00 -5.30 17.51
N TYR A 334 -5.10 -6.04 17.45
CA TYR A 334 -6.14 -6.01 18.47
C TYR A 334 -5.72 -6.82 19.69
N THR A 335 -5.58 -6.14 20.83
CA THR A 335 -5.26 -6.76 22.12
C THR A 335 -5.77 -5.87 23.25
N ASN A 336 -6.12 -6.47 24.38
CA ASN A 336 -6.65 -5.74 25.52
C ASN A 336 -5.51 -5.12 26.31
N ILE A 337 -5.28 -3.82 26.10
CA ILE A 337 -4.30 -3.03 26.82
C ILE A 337 -5.05 -2.31 27.94
N ASN A 338 -5.09 -2.95 29.12
CA ASN A 338 -5.75 -2.41 30.29
C ASN A 338 -4.78 -1.51 31.06
N LEU A 339 -5.05 -0.20 31.04
CA LEU A 339 -4.33 0.77 31.85
C LEU A 339 -4.96 0.84 33.23
N LYS A 340 -4.14 0.51 34.23
CA LYS A 340 -4.56 0.39 35.62
C LYS A 340 -4.07 1.56 36.46
N LEU A 341 -4.74 1.76 37.57
CA LEU A 341 -4.40 2.70 38.63
C LEU A 341 -4.30 1.92 39.94
N ALA A 342 -3.18 2.07 40.64
CA ALA A 342 -3.00 1.50 41.97
C ALA A 342 -3.49 2.49 43.02
N GLN A 343 -4.37 2.02 43.89
CA GLN A 343 -4.81 2.72 45.08
C GLN A 343 -4.12 2.14 46.31
N ASN A 344 -3.65 3.02 47.20
CA ASN A 344 -3.16 2.62 48.51
C ASN A 344 -4.35 2.32 49.45
N PRO A 345 -4.51 1.08 49.95
CA PRO A 345 -5.64 0.70 50.80
C PRO A 345 -5.60 1.34 52.20
N HIS A 346 -4.45 1.85 52.67
CA HIS A 346 -4.36 2.44 54.01
C HIS A 346 -4.94 3.87 54.11
N ILE A 347 -5.27 4.49 52.98
CA ILE A 347 -5.87 5.83 52.97
C ILE A 347 -7.39 5.69 53.02
N HIS A 348 -7.94 5.76 54.23
CA HIS A 348 -9.36 5.54 54.52
C HIS A 348 -10.33 6.45 53.76
N ILE A 349 -9.88 7.64 53.32
CA ILE A 349 -10.70 8.62 52.57
C ILE A 349 -11.36 7.99 51.33
N PHE A 350 -10.71 7.00 50.70
CA PHE A 350 -11.16 6.45 49.42
C PHE A 350 -11.86 5.10 49.54
N HIS A 351 -11.82 4.45 50.71
CA HIS A 351 -12.44 3.13 50.89
C HIS A 351 -13.89 3.24 51.40
N ASP A 352 -14.18 4.26 52.20
CA ASP A 352 -15.49 4.43 52.84
C ASP A 352 -16.49 5.22 51.97
N ASP A 353 -16.01 5.96 50.96
CA ASP A 353 -16.84 6.80 50.10
C ASP A 353 -17.38 6.04 48.88
N GLU A 354 -18.70 5.83 48.87
CA GLU A 354 -19.43 5.18 47.77
C GLU A 354 -19.22 5.87 46.41
N CYS A 355 -19.04 7.20 46.41
CA CYS A 355 -18.74 8.00 45.21
C CYS A 355 -17.41 7.60 44.53
N PHE A 356 -16.35 7.41 45.32
CA PHE A 356 -15.04 7.05 44.79
C PHE A 356 -15.04 5.61 44.29
N SER A 357 -15.67 4.68 45.03
CA SER A 357 -15.76 3.28 44.64
C SER A 357 -16.54 3.09 43.34
N ASP A 358 -17.74 3.69 43.20
CA ASP A 358 -18.57 3.55 41.99
C ASP A 358 -17.90 4.20 40.76
N ALA A 359 -17.25 5.36 40.95
CA ALA A 359 -16.57 6.05 39.86
C ALA A 359 -15.33 5.29 39.36
N LEU A 360 -14.59 4.61 40.24
CA LEU A 360 -13.42 3.78 39.89
C LEU A 360 -13.82 2.43 39.28
N GLU A 361 -14.99 1.88 39.66
CA GLU A 361 -15.50 0.63 39.09
C GLU A 361 -16.08 0.84 37.68
N LYS A 362 -16.73 1.99 37.42
CA LYS A 362 -17.32 2.34 36.11
C LYS A 362 -16.82 3.70 35.60
N PRO A 363 -15.59 3.76 35.06
CA PRO A 363 -15.01 5.00 34.59
C PRO A 363 -15.68 5.51 33.29
N ASN A 364 -16.26 6.72 33.33
CA ASN A 364 -16.78 7.40 32.13
C ASN A 364 -15.69 8.28 31.49
N ILE A 365 -14.97 7.73 30.51
CA ILE A 365 -13.82 8.40 29.86
C ILE A 365 -14.10 8.76 28.40
N ASP A 366 -15.24 8.35 27.84
CA ASP A 366 -15.57 8.53 26.41
C ASP A 366 -15.45 9.98 25.94
N THR A 367 -15.89 10.91 26.79
CA THR A 367 -15.81 12.35 26.48
C THR A 367 -14.36 12.84 26.44
N LEU A 368 -13.51 12.33 27.35
CA LEU A 368 -12.08 12.67 27.40
C LEU A 368 -11.34 12.07 26.21
N LEU A 369 -11.66 10.83 25.83
CA LEU A 369 -11.08 10.19 24.63
C LEU A 369 -11.31 11.03 23.37
N ARG A 370 -12.52 11.59 23.20
CA ARG A 370 -12.84 12.46 22.06
C ARG A 370 -12.08 13.79 22.06
N ILE A 371 -11.69 14.30 23.23
CA ILE A 371 -10.93 15.54 23.35
C ILE A 371 -9.46 15.30 23.00
N TYR A 372 -8.88 14.23 23.53
CA TYR A 372 -7.44 13.97 23.42
C TYR A 372 -7.03 13.16 22.19
N THR A 373 -7.95 12.42 21.58
CA THR A 373 -7.61 11.54 20.45
C THR A 373 -8.49 11.81 19.23
N LYS A 374 -7.84 11.81 18.07
CA LYS A 374 -8.49 11.80 16.75
C LYS A 374 -8.22 10.45 16.07
N PRO A 375 -9.10 9.99 15.18
CA PRO A 375 -8.86 8.75 14.46
C PRO A 375 -7.55 8.82 13.67
N GLY A 376 -6.66 7.86 13.88
CA GLY A 376 -5.40 7.73 13.15
C GLY A 376 -5.64 7.51 11.65
N ARG A 377 -4.80 8.11 10.81
CA ARG A 377 -4.85 7.94 9.35
C ARG A 377 -4.27 6.57 8.97
N ARG A 378 -5.10 5.67 8.46
CA ARG A 378 -4.66 4.36 7.96
C ARG A 378 -4.05 4.48 6.57
N TYR A 379 -3.07 3.63 6.28
CA TYR A 379 -2.55 3.45 4.94
C TYR A 379 -3.61 2.76 4.08
N PHE A 380 -3.92 3.34 2.93
CA PHE A 380 -4.78 2.70 1.94
C PHE A 380 -4.02 2.55 0.63
N ALA A 381 -3.72 1.33 0.20
CA ALA A 381 -2.94 1.09 -1.02
C ALA A 381 -3.52 1.79 -2.26
N ALA A 382 -4.85 1.86 -2.37
CA ALA A 382 -5.51 2.54 -3.49
C ALA A 382 -5.31 4.07 -3.52
N LYS A 383 -5.06 4.71 -2.37
CA LYS A 383 -4.94 6.18 -2.25
C LYS A 383 -3.51 6.64 -1.98
N ASP A 384 -2.79 5.90 -1.15
CA ASP A 384 -1.44 6.21 -0.70
C ASP A 384 -0.37 5.38 -1.43
N GLY A 385 -0.74 4.27 -2.07
CA GLY A 385 0.17 3.46 -2.87
C GLY A 385 0.54 4.14 -4.19
N VAL A 386 1.79 3.92 -4.63
CA VAL A 386 2.23 4.35 -5.96
C VAL A 386 1.97 3.20 -6.92
N VAL A 387 1.02 3.38 -7.85
CA VAL A 387 0.87 2.46 -8.99
C VAL A 387 2.11 2.57 -9.85
N PHE A 388 2.77 1.45 -10.17
CA PHE A 388 4.02 1.41 -10.93
C PHE A 388 4.00 2.21 -12.25
N LEU A 389 2.85 2.21 -12.93
CA LEU A 389 2.65 2.92 -14.20
C LEU A 389 2.12 4.35 -14.02
N SER A 390 2.12 4.91 -12.81
CA SER A 390 1.71 6.31 -12.62
C SER A 390 2.76 7.24 -13.24
N ILE A 391 2.29 8.31 -13.89
CA ILE A 391 3.13 9.37 -14.48
C ILE A 391 3.99 10.06 -13.40
N GLU A 392 3.53 10.00 -12.14
CA GLU A 392 4.20 10.57 -10.99
C GLU A 392 5.47 9.80 -10.58
N SER A 393 5.51 8.49 -10.87
CA SER A 393 6.65 7.66 -10.50
C SER A 393 7.94 8.10 -11.22
N SER A 394 9.08 8.02 -10.53
CA SER A 394 10.39 8.34 -11.11
C SER A 394 10.81 7.33 -12.18
N ILE A 395 10.36 6.08 -12.06
CA ILE A 395 10.71 4.98 -12.97
C ILE A 395 9.96 5.11 -14.29
N SER A 396 8.65 5.38 -14.27
CA SER A 396 7.87 5.56 -15.51
C SER A 396 8.39 6.74 -16.33
N ARG A 397 8.77 7.85 -15.67
CA ARG A 397 9.43 8.98 -16.32
C ARG A 397 10.78 8.61 -16.91
N GLY A 398 11.64 7.91 -16.16
CA GLY A 398 12.93 7.44 -16.65
C GLY A 398 12.78 6.47 -17.83
N ALA A 399 11.86 5.52 -17.74
CA ALA A 399 11.54 4.58 -18.81
C ALA A 399 11.02 5.30 -20.06
N LEU A 400 10.11 6.26 -19.91
CA LEU A 400 9.59 7.04 -21.03
C LEU A 400 10.69 7.85 -21.71
N GLN A 401 11.62 8.44 -20.95
CA GLN A 401 12.77 9.16 -21.50
C GLN A 401 13.73 8.21 -22.24
N VAL A 402 14.05 7.04 -21.67
CA VAL A 402 14.92 6.05 -22.30
C VAL A 402 14.29 5.49 -23.56
N PHE A 403 13.05 4.98 -23.49
CA PHE A 403 12.36 4.42 -24.66
C PHE A 403 12.09 5.49 -25.71
N GLY A 404 11.71 6.71 -25.30
CA GLY A 404 11.55 7.84 -26.22
C GLY A 404 12.86 8.23 -26.89
N GLY A 405 13.98 8.23 -26.16
CA GLY A 405 15.31 8.49 -26.70
C GLY A 405 15.78 7.41 -27.67
N VAL A 406 15.58 6.14 -27.33
CA VAL A 406 15.90 4.99 -28.19
C VAL A 406 15.07 5.02 -29.48
N LEU A 407 13.76 5.25 -29.36
CA LEU A 407 12.87 5.37 -30.52
C LEU A 407 13.26 6.56 -31.39
N GLY A 408 13.53 7.72 -30.79
CA GLY A 408 14.02 8.90 -31.49
C GLY A 408 15.34 8.62 -32.22
N GLY A 409 16.27 7.91 -31.59
CA GLY A 409 17.51 7.44 -32.20
C GLY A 409 17.28 6.54 -33.41
N PHE A 410 16.40 5.53 -33.29
CA PHE A 410 16.06 4.64 -34.40
C PHE A 410 15.38 5.38 -35.55
N ILE A 411 14.52 6.36 -35.26
CA ILE A 411 13.90 7.19 -36.29
C ILE A 411 14.95 8.02 -37.02
N ILE A 412 15.90 8.64 -36.30
CA ILE A 412 17.00 9.41 -36.91
C ILE A 412 17.88 8.51 -37.76
N ILE A 413 18.25 7.33 -37.27
CA ILE A 413 19.03 6.35 -38.04
C ILE A 413 18.27 5.91 -39.28
N GLY A 414 16.97 5.61 -39.17
CA GLY A 414 16.12 5.24 -40.30
C GLY A 414 16.04 6.34 -41.36
N LEU A 415 15.89 7.61 -40.93
CA LEU A 415 15.92 8.76 -41.83
C LEU A 415 17.29 8.95 -42.48
N ALA A 416 18.38 8.75 -41.75
CA ALA A 416 19.74 8.82 -42.29
C ALA A 416 20.00 7.72 -43.32
N VAL A 417 19.58 6.49 -43.06
CA VAL A 417 19.65 5.36 -44.01
C VAL A 417 18.82 5.67 -45.25
N GLN A 418 17.61 6.21 -45.10
CA GLN A 418 16.76 6.61 -46.23
C GLN A 418 17.42 7.69 -47.10
N LEU A 419 18.06 8.68 -46.45
CA LEU A 419 18.79 9.73 -47.17
C LEU A 419 20.01 9.18 -47.90
N LEU A 420 20.81 8.31 -47.27
CA LEU A 420 21.95 7.66 -47.91
C LEU A 420 21.53 6.74 -49.05
N TYR A 421 20.43 6.01 -48.89
CA TYR A 421 19.83 5.21 -49.95
C TYR A 421 19.41 6.08 -51.13
N ASN A 422 18.71 7.18 -50.90
CA ASN A 422 18.29 8.12 -51.95
C ASN A 422 19.49 8.79 -52.66
N VAL A 423 20.56 9.13 -51.93
CA VAL A 423 21.78 9.70 -52.52
C VAL A 423 22.53 8.65 -53.35
N LYS A 424 22.64 7.40 -52.86
CA LYS A 424 23.27 6.31 -53.61
C LYS A 424 22.44 5.92 -54.82
N TYR A 425 21.11 5.86 -54.70
CA TYR A 425 20.19 5.65 -55.81
C TYR A 425 20.33 6.76 -56.87
N ARG A 426 20.40 8.03 -56.46
CA ARG A 426 20.68 9.16 -57.38
C ARG A 426 22.07 9.09 -58.02
N LYS A 427 23.11 8.67 -57.30
CA LYS A 427 24.46 8.47 -57.88
C LYS A 427 24.53 7.28 -58.84
N THR A 428 23.77 6.21 -58.56
CA THR A 428 23.70 5.03 -59.44
C THR A 428 22.83 5.31 -60.66
N ALA A 429 21.79 6.16 -60.52
CA ALA A 429 21.01 6.70 -61.63
C ALA A 429 21.85 7.66 -62.49
N GLY A 430 22.70 8.49 -61.87
CA GLY A 430 23.59 9.46 -62.54
C GLY A 430 24.88 8.87 -63.16
N VAL A 431 25.02 7.54 -63.25
CA VAL A 431 26.08 6.85 -64.04
C VAL A 431 25.48 6.16 -65.28
N THR A 432 24.22 6.45 -65.60
CA THR A 432 23.60 6.08 -66.89
C THR A 432 22.92 7.27 -67.55
N ASP A 433 23.54 8.46 -67.48
CA ASP A 433 23.07 9.61 -68.27
C ASP A 433 23.64 9.63 -69.71
N ASP A 434 24.51 8.66 -70.09
CA ASP A 434 24.93 8.47 -71.48
C ASP A 434 24.31 7.23 -72.18
N GLU A 435 23.44 6.44 -71.50
CA GLU A 435 22.77 5.28 -72.16
C GLU A 435 21.35 4.96 -71.64
N LYS A 436 20.59 5.95 -71.15
CA LYS A 436 19.16 5.78 -70.84
C LYS A 436 18.26 6.89 -71.36
N GLN A 437 18.48 7.23 -72.63
CA GLN A 437 17.47 7.88 -73.45
C GLN A 437 16.89 6.88 -74.47
N GLN A 438 16.55 5.65 -74.07
CA GLN A 438 15.87 4.74 -75.00
C GLN A 438 14.91 3.62 -74.51
N PRO A 439 14.73 3.24 -73.22
CA PRO A 439 13.72 2.21 -72.91
C PRO A 439 12.37 2.71 -72.33
N GLU A 440 12.26 3.94 -71.80
CA GLU A 440 11.01 4.40 -71.15
C GLU A 440 10.07 5.18 -72.10
N VAL A 441 10.61 5.73 -73.20
CA VAL A 441 9.80 6.41 -74.22
C VAL A 441 9.06 5.39 -75.10
N GLU A 442 9.67 4.23 -75.42
CA GLU A 442 9.01 3.17 -76.20
C GLU A 442 7.91 2.44 -75.42
N LEU A 443 8.07 2.17 -74.11
CA LEU A 443 7.05 1.43 -73.36
C LEU A 443 5.78 2.23 -73.08
N LYS A 444 5.91 3.54 -72.80
CA LYS A 444 4.76 4.44 -72.61
C LYS A 444 4.03 4.74 -73.92
N THR A 445 4.76 4.85 -75.04
CA THR A 445 4.14 5.00 -76.37
C THR A 445 3.50 3.71 -76.88
N LEU A 446 4.08 2.53 -76.59
CA LEU A 446 3.44 1.24 -76.90
C LEU A 446 2.13 1.05 -76.13
N SER A 447 2.10 1.40 -74.84
CA SER A 447 0.90 1.23 -74.00
C SER A 447 -0.22 2.18 -74.41
N TYR A 448 0.08 3.42 -74.83
CA TYR A 448 -0.94 4.37 -75.28
C TYR A 448 -1.50 3.99 -76.65
N ASN A 449 -0.64 3.65 -77.62
CA ASN A 449 -1.06 3.25 -78.97
C ASN A 449 -1.89 1.95 -78.97
N THR A 450 -1.59 1.02 -78.06
CA THR A 450 -2.36 -0.23 -77.90
C THR A 450 -3.76 0.01 -77.31
N ILE A 451 -3.89 1.01 -76.43
CA ILE A 451 -5.18 1.42 -75.86
C ILE A 451 -6.02 2.15 -76.90
N ASP A 452 -5.41 3.05 -77.70
CA ASP A 452 -6.10 3.76 -78.78
C ASP A 452 -6.57 2.80 -79.89
N GLN A 453 -5.75 1.80 -80.27
CA GLN A 453 -6.20 0.77 -81.22
C GLN A 453 -7.40 -0.03 -80.71
N LYS A 454 -7.39 -0.43 -79.43
CA LYS A 454 -8.54 -1.16 -78.84
C LYS A 454 -9.79 -0.29 -78.73
N LEU A 455 -9.65 1.01 -78.48
CA LEU A 455 -10.76 1.97 -78.46
C LEU A 455 -11.37 2.17 -79.85
N ILE A 456 -10.54 2.24 -80.89
CA ILE A 456 -11.00 2.33 -82.28
C ILE A 456 -11.76 1.05 -82.67
N ASP A 457 -11.22 -0.12 -82.36
CA ASP A 457 -11.85 -1.41 -82.69
C ASP A 457 -13.21 -1.60 -81.99
N LEU A 458 -13.28 -1.25 -80.69
CA LEU A 458 -14.54 -1.20 -79.93
C LEU A 458 -15.56 -0.20 -80.51
N SER A 459 -15.10 0.96 -80.98
CA SER A 459 -16.00 1.94 -81.61
C SER A 459 -16.61 1.43 -82.93
N LEU A 460 -15.82 0.65 -83.68
CA LEU A 460 -16.21 0.08 -84.97
C LEU A 460 -17.18 -1.09 -84.77
N GLU A 461 -16.99 -1.87 -83.72
CA GLU A 461 -17.90 -2.97 -83.32
C GLU A 461 -19.24 -2.44 -82.78
N ILE A 462 -19.22 -1.35 -81.99
CA ILE A 462 -20.44 -0.65 -81.58
C ILE A 462 -21.18 -0.06 -82.79
N GLY A 463 -20.47 0.44 -83.80
CA GLY A 463 -21.04 0.91 -85.07
C GLY A 463 -21.77 -0.20 -85.83
N ARG A 464 -21.12 -1.36 -86.00
CA ARG A 464 -21.74 -2.54 -86.64
C ARG A 464 -22.95 -3.05 -85.87
N LEU A 465 -22.89 -3.06 -84.53
CA LEU A 465 -24.02 -3.45 -83.70
C LEU A 465 -25.19 -2.47 -83.87
N ARG A 466 -24.94 -1.16 -84.00
CA ARG A 466 -25.99 -0.16 -84.28
C ARG A 466 -26.61 -0.35 -85.67
N GLU A 467 -25.82 -0.66 -86.69
CA GLU A 467 -26.35 -0.98 -88.03
C GLU A 467 -27.17 -2.26 -88.04
N MET A 468 -26.71 -3.33 -87.37
CA MET A 468 -27.49 -4.56 -87.21
C MET A 468 -28.78 -4.32 -86.43
N LEU A 469 -28.76 -3.45 -85.41
CA LEU A 469 -29.97 -3.05 -84.69
C LEU A 469 -30.92 -2.21 -85.57
N ALA A 470 -30.39 -1.35 -86.44
CA ALA A 470 -31.20 -0.58 -87.40
C ALA A 470 -31.84 -1.49 -88.46
N ILE A 471 -31.10 -2.47 -88.98
CA ILE A 471 -31.61 -3.47 -89.93
C ILE A 471 -32.66 -4.38 -89.26
N ALA A 472 -32.41 -4.83 -88.03
CA ALA A 472 -33.39 -5.61 -87.25
C ALA A 472 -34.65 -4.80 -86.91
N LYS A 473 -34.53 -3.48 -86.71
CA LYS A 473 -35.67 -2.59 -86.46
C LYS A 473 -36.49 -2.31 -87.73
N ASN A 474 -35.86 -2.24 -88.90
CA ASN A 474 -36.54 -2.13 -90.19
C ASN A 474 -37.24 -3.43 -90.62
N ASN A 475 -36.66 -4.61 -90.33
CA ASN A 475 -37.31 -5.90 -90.60
C ASN A 475 -38.51 -6.20 -89.69
N LYS A 476 -38.70 -5.45 -88.60
CA LYS A 476 -39.84 -5.59 -87.68
C LYS A 476 -41.06 -4.74 -88.07
N SER A 477 -41.00 -3.99 -89.18
CA SER A 477 -42.12 -3.17 -89.69
C SER A 477 -42.76 -3.71 -90.99
N ILE A 478 -42.46 -4.96 -91.41
CA ILE A 478 -43.07 -5.64 -92.56
C ILE A 478 -43.74 -6.97 -92.14
N HIS A 479 -44.30 -7.01 -90.92
CA HIS A 479 -45.32 -8.00 -90.56
C HIS A 479 -46.53 -7.30 -89.99
#